data_AF-A0A2K8NSY8-F1
#
_entry.id   AF-A0A2K8NSY8-F1
#
_cell.length_a   1.000
_cell.length_b   1.000
_cell.length_c   1.000
_cell.angle_alpha   90.00
_cell.angle_beta   90.00
_cell.angle_gamma   90.00
#
_symmetry.space_group_name_H-M   'P 1'
#
loop_
_entity.id
_entity.type
_entity.pdbx_description
1 polymer ?
#
loop_
_entity_poly.entity_id
_entity_poly.type
_entity_poly.pdbx_seq_one_letter_code
_entity_poly.pdbx_strand_id
1 'polypeptide(L)'
;MYKEHHSVMNHLNPKGAVNKKKDLRAKLKLALKILKIAGFLLIIISMLWGCIQMYQKDYVVSQIIDMTGTKVFAPGTAFEIVITSLGEIGGKTHIGGPEIEYGYNGITSWAEAFSRTGGSLFYGLFVYPMGFLLVGILKGFSGTLNPDLSTSQQQAYGIAAFFSIFFTVLIVKTITLAFSWKSQKNQEKMQMLQLKQAEITAKYKGKKDTQSRQKQQMETSALYKKEGLSPMGAITGSFASLPFLFAIYAVVRSTRALKVANIGAISLIEAPWERLTHGEPIYIVLLVVYFPLQVVSMLLPTILQYVKQKSSTLTEAQRKARKKQLIMQLVMMVVFIFVVATVSSGVAIYWILSSSYQISQTLGFHFYNQKQVKRGDRERQRRLRQMNKTNKQIANKQTTNK
;
A
#
# COMPACT_ATOMS: atom_id res chain seq x y z
N MET A 1 56.68 49.16 -5.07
CA MET A 1 55.90 50.19 -4.37
C MET A 1 54.43 50.01 -4.72
N TYR A 2 53.73 49.10 -4.03
CA TYR A 2 52.26 48.95 -3.89
C TYR A 2 52.00 47.59 -3.20
N LYS A 3 52.50 47.48 -1.97
CA LYS A 3 52.22 46.43 -1.00
C LYS A 3 52.06 47.16 0.32
N GLU A 4 50.87 47.67 0.59
CA GLU A 4 50.39 48.10 1.91
C GLU A 4 48.99 48.68 1.74
N HIS A 5 48.16 48.50 2.77
CA HIS A 5 46.71 48.77 2.80
C HIS A 5 45.82 47.68 2.20
N HIS A 6 45.66 46.60 2.96
CA HIS A 6 44.34 46.12 3.41
C HIS A 6 44.55 45.08 4.53
N SER A 7 45.13 45.53 5.65
CA SER A 7 45.29 44.76 6.89
C SER A 7 44.28 45.14 7.97
N VAL A 8 43.03 45.49 7.62
CA VAL A 8 41.98 45.75 8.61
C VAL A 8 40.63 45.33 8.04
N MET A 9 40.31 44.03 8.05
CA MET A 9 38.92 43.50 7.98
C MET A 9 38.85 41.98 8.26
N ASN A 10 39.79 41.41 9.02
CA ASN A 10 39.79 39.96 9.35
C ASN A 10 39.09 39.59 10.67
N HIS A 11 38.40 40.53 11.34
CA HIS A 11 37.72 40.29 12.62
C HIS A 11 36.19 40.11 12.51
N LEU A 12 35.63 39.97 11.31
CA LEU A 12 34.24 39.56 11.13
C LEU A 12 34.19 38.33 10.23
N ASN A 13 34.47 37.17 10.83
CA ASN A 13 34.41 35.88 10.15
C ASN A 13 33.00 35.25 10.30
N PRO A 14 32.10 35.35 9.31
CA PRO A 14 30.83 34.62 9.33
C PRO A 14 31.00 33.10 9.06
N LYS A 15 32.21 32.59 8.80
CA LYS A 15 32.40 31.16 8.48
C LYS A 15 32.08 30.23 9.65
N GLY A 16 32.27 30.67 10.90
CA GLY A 16 31.93 29.89 12.11
C GLY A 16 30.41 29.73 12.30
N ALA A 17 29.64 30.80 12.13
CA ALA A 17 28.17 30.77 12.24
C ALA A 17 27.50 30.02 11.08
N VAL A 18 28.06 30.14 9.86
CA VAL A 18 27.58 29.39 8.68
C VAL A 18 27.87 27.89 8.84
N ASN A 19 29.04 27.49 9.34
CA ASN A 19 29.34 26.08 9.62
C ASN A 19 28.47 25.51 10.75
N LYS A 20 28.25 26.26 11.84
CA LYS A 20 27.40 25.82 12.97
C LYS A 20 25.93 25.67 12.57
N LYS A 21 25.38 26.58 11.75
CA LYS A 21 24.01 26.45 11.18
C LYS A 21 23.89 25.28 10.21
N LYS A 22 24.94 25.01 9.41
CA LYS A 22 24.97 23.88 8.46
C LYS A 22 25.07 22.53 9.19
N ASP A 23 25.87 22.46 10.25
CA ASP A 23 25.99 21.28 11.13
C ASP A 23 24.71 21.04 11.93
N LEU A 24 24.09 22.08 12.49
CA LEU A 24 22.80 21.98 13.18
C LEU A 24 21.68 21.50 12.23
N ARG A 25 21.62 22.03 10.99
CA ARG A 25 20.66 21.56 9.97
C ARG A 25 20.93 20.11 9.56
N ALA A 26 22.19 19.67 9.53
CA ALA A 26 22.54 18.29 9.23
C ALA A 26 22.10 17.35 10.37
N LYS A 27 22.38 17.73 11.62
CA LYS A 27 21.92 17.01 12.83
C LYS A 27 20.40 16.96 12.94
N LEU A 28 19.69 18.07 12.65
CA LEU A 28 18.23 18.09 12.62
C LEU A 28 17.66 17.17 11.54
N LYS A 29 18.26 17.18 10.33
CA LYS A 29 17.85 16.26 9.26
C LYS A 29 18.11 14.79 9.62
N LEU A 30 19.21 14.51 10.31
CA LEU A 30 19.53 13.17 10.80
C LEU A 30 18.53 12.75 11.89
N ALA A 31 18.25 13.61 12.88
CA ALA A 31 17.26 13.36 13.91
C ALA A 31 15.87 13.11 13.33
N LEU A 32 15.42 13.93 12.37
CA LEU A 32 14.15 13.71 11.66
C LEU A 32 14.12 12.40 10.86
N LYS A 33 15.26 11.96 10.30
CA LYS A 33 15.35 10.65 9.64
C LYS A 33 15.25 9.52 10.65
N ILE A 34 15.98 9.60 11.76
CA ILE A 34 15.94 8.60 12.84
C ILE A 34 14.53 8.52 13.42
N LEU A 35 13.89 9.66 13.70
CA LEU A 35 12.52 9.72 14.19
C LEU A 35 11.52 9.05 13.23
N LYS A 36 11.67 9.29 11.91
CA LYS A 36 10.84 8.62 10.90
C LYS A 36 11.04 7.11 10.89
N ILE A 37 12.28 6.63 11.00
CA ILE A 37 12.60 5.20 11.04
C ILE A 37 12.07 4.57 12.34
N ALA A 38 12.28 5.22 13.48
CA ALA A 38 11.82 4.76 14.78
C ALA A 38 10.28 4.68 14.84
N GLY A 39 9.58 5.73 14.40
CA GLY A 39 8.12 5.72 14.32
C GLY A 39 7.60 4.63 13.39
N PHE A 40 8.29 4.38 12.28
CA PHE A 40 7.94 3.32 11.35
C PHE A 40 8.17 1.90 11.93
N LEU A 41 9.30 1.66 12.61
CA LEU A 41 9.56 0.39 13.30
C LEU A 41 8.56 0.15 14.42
N LEU A 42 8.21 1.19 15.18
CA LEU A 42 7.21 1.14 16.23
C LEU A 42 5.82 0.76 15.68
N ILE A 43 5.42 1.28 14.51
CA ILE A 43 4.17 0.86 13.85
C ILE A 43 4.23 -0.63 13.48
N ILE A 44 5.33 -1.13 12.93
CA ILE A 44 5.46 -2.55 12.55
C ILE A 44 5.41 -3.46 13.78
N ILE A 45 6.18 -3.12 14.83
CA ILE A 45 6.19 -3.90 16.07
C ILE A 45 4.80 -3.89 16.69
N SER A 46 4.14 -2.72 16.74
CA SER A 46 2.76 -2.61 17.23
C SER A 46 1.76 -3.40 16.38
N MET A 47 1.95 -3.44 15.06
CA MET A 47 1.10 -4.22 14.15
C MET A 47 1.27 -5.72 14.40
N LEU A 48 2.50 -6.21 14.49
CA LEU A 48 2.79 -7.61 14.80
C LEU A 48 2.26 -8.00 16.19
N TRP A 49 2.48 -7.13 17.18
CA TRP A 49 1.92 -7.29 18.53
C TRP A 49 0.40 -7.36 18.50
N GLY A 50 -0.25 -6.42 17.82
CA GLY A 50 -1.70 -6.40 17.65
C GLY A 50 -2.25 -7.66 16.98
N CYS A 51 -1.60 -8.15 15.92
CA CYS A 51 -1.99 -9.39 15.27
C CYS A 51 -1.91 -10.59 16.22
N ILE A 52 -0.89 -10.66 17.09
CA ILE A 52 -0.76 -11.73 18.09
C ILE A 52 -1.87 -11.65 19.14
N GLN A 53 -2.25 -10.44 19.56
CA GLN A 53 -3.33 -10.24 20.54
C GLN A 53 -4.68 -10.83 20.07
N MET A 54 -4.96 -10.82 18.76
CA MET A 54 -6.19 -11.45 18.22
C MET A 54 -6.25 -12.97 18.39
N TYR A 55 -5.12 -13.63 18.61
CA TYR A 55 -5.06 -15.09 18.80
C TYR A 55 -4.94 -15.48 20.28
N GLN A 56 -5.04 -14.52 21.20
CA GLN A 56 -5.11 -14.81 22.64
C GLN A 56 -6.48 -15.41 22.99
N LYS A 57 -6.51 -16.25 24.03
CA LYS A 57 -7.73 -16.99 24.44
C LYS A 57 -8.94 -16.09 24.64
N ASP A 58 -8.74 -14.85 25.08
CA ASP A 58 -9.81 -13.87 25.31
C ASP A 58 -10.47 -13.37 24.02
N TYR A 59 -9.82 -13.55 22.85
CA TYR A 59 -10.22 -12.99 21.55
C TYR A 59 -10.48 -14.05 20.46
N VAL A 60 -10.24 -15.34 20.76
CA VAL A 60 -10.40 -16.46 19.83
C VAL A 60 -11.80 -17.04 19.93
N VAL A 61 -12.45 -17.21 18.77
CA VAL A 61 -13.74 -17.88 18.64
C VAL A 61 -13.54 -19.39 18.65
N SER A 62 -13.94 -20.06 19.73
CA SER A 62 -14.13 -21.51 19.73
C SER A 62 -15.59 -21.84 19.39
N GLN A 63 -15.83 -22.78 18.47
CA GLN A 63 -17.14 -23.40 18.30
C GLN A 63 -17.29 -24.50 19.35
N ILE A 64 -18.29 -24.40 20.22
CA ILE A 64 -18.73 -25.50 21.09
C ILE A 64 -19.97 -26.15 20.47
N ILE A 65 -20.21 -27.41 20.80
CA ILE A 65 -21.47 -28.07 20.49
C ILE A 65 -22.35 -27.85 21.72
N ASP A 66 -23.49 -27.20 21.55
CA ASP A 66 -24.43 -27.02 22.67
C ASP A 66 -25.08 -28.36 23.05
N MET A 67 -25.85 -28.35 24.14
CA MET A 67 -26.56 -29.54 24.62
C MET A 67 -27.62 -30.08 23.63
N THR A 68 -27.92 -29.33 22.56
CA THR A 68 -28.85 -29.74 21.48
C THR A 68 -28.13 -30.35 20.27
N GLY A 69 -26.80 -30.44 20.30
CA GLY A 69 -26.00 -30.93 19.17
C GLY A 69 -25.75 -29.87 18.08
N THR A 70 -26.18 -28.64 18.30
CA THR A 70 -25.98 -27.53 17.38
C THR A 70 -24.58 -26.95 17.61
N LYS A 71 -23.86 -26.61 16.54
CA LYS A 71 -22.60 -25.85 16.65
C LYS A 71 -22.93 -24.43 17.08
N VAL A 72 -22.62 -24.09 18.31
CA VAL A 72 -22.80 -22.75 18.88
C VAL A 72 -21.45 -22.17 19.25
N PHE A 73 -21.27 -20.86 19.11
CA PHE A 73 -20.00 -20.24 19.48
C PHE A 73 -19.86 -20.24 21.01
N ALA A 74 -18.70 -20.68 21.52
CA ALA A 74 -18.41 -20.78 22.94
C ALA A 74 -18.16 -19.41 23.57
N PRO A 75 -18.42 -19.23 24.88
CA PRO A 75 -17.96 -18.06 25.61
C PRO A 75 -16.43 -17.97 25.58
N GLY A 76 -15.96 -16.89 24.95
CA GLY A 76 -14.58 -16.67 24.51
C GLY A 76 -14.69 -15.64 23.40
N THR A 77 -14.59 -14.37 23.77
CA THR A 77 -15.20 -13.26 23.03
C THR A 77 -14.61 -13.18 21.61
N ALA A 78 -15.45 -13.17 20.57
CA ALA A 78 -14.94 -12.78 19.26
C ALA A 78 -14.43 -11.34 19.39
N PHE A 79 -13.17 -11.05 19.03
CA PHE A 79 -12.72 -9.67 18.94
C PHE A 79 -13.67 -8.91 18.00
N GLU A 80 -14.43 -7.97 18.55
CA GLU A 80 -15.38 -7.18 17.79
C GLU A 80 -15.07 -5.69 17.88
N ILE A 81 -15.29 -4.98 16.78
CA ILE A 81 -15.29 -3.52 16.77
C ILE A 81 -16.74 -3.12 16.57
N VAL A 82 -17.33 -2.47 17.57
CA VAL A 82 -18.69 -1.96 17.52
C VAL A 82 -18.68 -0.47 17.77
N ILE A 83 -19.18 0.28 16.81
CA ILE A 83 -19.05 1.72 16.82
C ILE A 83 -20.35 2.30 17.38
N THR A 84 -20.45 2.25 18.71
CA THR A 84 -21.63 2.71 19.46
C THR A 84 -21.95 4.18 19.18
N SER A 85 -20.93 5.00 18.93
CA SER A 85 -21.10 6.41 18.53
C SER A 85 -21.89 6.59 17.22
N LEU A 86 -21.95 5.57 16.37
CA LEU A 86 -22.75 5.56 15.14
C LEU A 86 -24.09 4.84 15.30
N GLY A 87 -24.43 4.35 16.49
CA GLY A 87 -25.66 3.60 16.76
C GLY A 87 -25.58 2.11 16.43
N GLU A 88 -24.36 1.56 16.27
CA GLU A 88 -24.16 0.11 16.22
C GLU A 88 -24.40 -0.47 17.62
N ILE A 89 -25.26 -1.48 17.72
CA ILE A 89 -25.52 -2.16 18.99
C ILE A 89 -24.56 -3.35 19.07
N GLY A 90 -23.97 -3.60 20.23
CA GLY A 90 -23.21 -4.83 20.50
C GLY A 90 -24.15 -5.89 21.08
N GLY A 91 -24.07 -7.14 20.61
CA GLY A 91 -24.86 -8.27 21.15
C GLY A 91 -25.91 -8.86 20.19
N LYS A 92 -26.03 -10.19 20.14
CA LYS A 92 -27.06 -10.88 19.34
C LYS A 92 -28.42 -10.74 20.02
N THR A 93 -29.45 -10.34 19.28
CA THR A 93 -30.84 -10.70 19.59
C THR A 93 -31.04 -12.15 19.15
N HIS A 94 -31.41 -13.03 20.08
CA HIS A 94 -31.82 -14.38 19.75
C HIS A 94 -33.31 -14.40 19.41
N ILE A 95 -33.68 -15.05 18.30
CA ILE A 95 -35.10 -15.33 18.00
C ILE A 95 -35.56 -16.41 18.99
N GLY A 96 -36.33 -16.03 20.02
CA GLY A 96 -37.20 -16.97 20.74
C GLY A 96 -36.98 -17.27 22.24
N GLY A 97 -36.32 -16.43 23.06
CA GLY A 97 -36.33 -16.65 24.52
C GLY A 97 -35.28 -15.87 25.32
N PRO A 98 -35.27 -15.99 26.68
CA PRO A 98 -34.45 -15.18 27.57
C PRO A 98 -32.96 -15.48 27.38
N GLU A 99 -32.19 -14.41 27.20
CA GLU A 99 -30.83 -14.41 26.68
C GLU A 99 -29.79 -14.74 27.77
N ILE A 100 -28.91 -15.72 27.50
CA ILE A 100 -27.63 -15.83 28.21
C ILE A 100 -26.64 -14.95 27.43
N GLU A 101 -26.40 -13.74 27.94
CA GLU A 101 -25.36 -12.82 27.44
C GLU A 101 -23.98 -13.43 27.70
N TYR A 102 -23.30 -13.88 26.64
CA TYR A 102 -21.89 -14.22 26.72
C TYR A 102 -21.06 -12.94 26.51
N GLY A 103 -20.23 -12.63 27.52
CA GLY A 103 -19.49 -11.38 27.66
C GLY A 103 -18.84 -10.90 26.37
N TYR A 104 -19.04 -9.62 26.08
CA TYR A 104 -18.56 -8.95 24.87
C TYR A 104 -17.27 -8.18 25.17
N ASN A 105 -16.09 -8.66 24.79
CA ASN A 105 -14.87 -7.83 24.81
C ASN A 105 -14.70 -7.10 23.47
N GLY A 106 -15.73 -6.37 23.06
CA GLY A 106 -15.62 -5.49 21.90
C GLY A 106 -14.89 -4.19 22.24
N ILE A 107 -14.21 -3.62 21.25
CA ILE A 107 -13.75 -2.24 21.29
C ILE A 107 -14.91 -1.36 20.86
N THR A 108 -15.41 -0.53 21.77
CA THR A 108 -16.55 0.35 21.52
C THR A 108 -16.18 1.79 21.24
N SER A 109 -14.99 2.21 21.69
CA SER A 109 -14.49 3.58 21.55
C SER A 109 -13.05 3.63 21.08
N TRP A 110 -12.65 4.80 20.59
CA TRP A 110 -11.28 5.01 20.12
C TRP A 110 -10.24 4.84 21.24
N ALA A 111 -10.57 5.26 22.47
CA ALA A 111 -9.70 5.07 23.63
C ALA A 111 -9.52 3.59 23.98
N GLU A 112 -10.61 2.81 23.92
CA GLU A 112 -10.55 1.36 24.14
C GLU A 112 -9.69 0.64 23.11
N ALA A 113 -9.58 1.18 21.88
CA ALA A 113 -8.72 0.61 20.86
C ALA A 113 -7.24 0.61 21.26
N PHE A 114 -6.81 1.52 22.13
CA PHE A 114 -5.46 1.54 22.68
C PHE A 114 -5.33 0.70 23.95
N SER A 115 -6.30 0.78 24.87
CA SER A 115 -6.19 0.12 26.18
C SER A 115 -6.47 -1.39 26.11
N ARG A 116 -7.51 -1.82 25.38
CA ARG A 116 -7.92 -3.24 25.31
C ARG A 116 -7.01 -4.09 24.43
N THR A 117 -6.19 -3.48 23.59
CA THR A 117 -5.27 -4.21 22.67
C THR A 117 -3.84 -4.29 23.21
N GLY A 118 -3.68 -4.19 24.54
CA GLY A 118 -2.38 -4.20 25.21
C GLY A 118 -1.49 -3.03 24.78
N GLY A 119 -2.06 -1.83 24.58
CA GLY A 119 -1.32 -0.64 24.17
C GLY A 119 -0.99 -0.57 22.67
N SER A 120 -1.62 -1.38 21.83
CA SER A 120 -1.29 -1.43 20.40
C SER A 120 -1.72 -0.14 19.67
N LEU A 121 -0.73 0.68 19.34
CA LEU A 121 -0.89 1.86 18.49
C LEU A 121 -1.47 1.51 17.10
N PHE A 122 -1.27 0.29 16.61
CA PHE A 122 -1.83 -0.17 15.35
C PHE A 122 -3.37 -0.19 15.38
N TYR A 123 -3.97 -0.69 16.45
CA TYR A 123 -5.43 -0.73 16.58
C TYR A 123 -6.03 0.66 16.72
N GLY A 124 -5.44 1.49 17.57
CA GLY A 124 -5.88 2.86 17.73
C GLY A 124 -5.67 3.71 16.48
N LEU A 125 -4.54 3.62 15.78
CA LEU A 125 -4.23 4.52 14.67
C LEU A 125 -4.74 4.05 13.29
N PHE A 126 -4.91 2.74 13.11
CA PHE A 126 -5.28 2.18 11.80
C PHE A 126 -6.60 1.42 11.85
N VAL A 127 -6.74 0.43 12.75
CA VAL A 127 -7.89 -0.47 12.74
C VAL A 127 -9.19 0.27 13.11
N TYR A 128 -9.21 0.97 14.24
CA TYR A 128 -10.41 1.64 14.72
C TYR A 128 -10.87 2.79 13.79
N PRO A 129 -9.99 3.71 13.32
CA PRO A 129 -10.42 4.75 12.37
C PRO A 129 -10.90 4.18 11.04
N MET A 130 -10.31 3.08 10.58
CA MET A 130 -10.76 2.38 9.37
C MET A 130 -12.12 1.72 9.58
N GLY A 131 -12.35 1.08 10.73
CA GLY A 131 -13.65 0.57 11.14
C GLY A 131 -14.69 1.68 11.21
N PHE A 132 -14.35 2.82 11.82
CA PHE A 132 -15.22 3.99 11.90
C PHE A 132 -15.62 4.51 10.53
N LEU A 133 -14.65 4.65 9.63
CA LEU A 133 -14.91 5.06 8.26
C LEU A 133 -15.84 4.05 7.56
N LEU A 134 -15.54 2.75 7.66
CA LEU A 134 -16.30 1.70 7.00
C LEU A 134 -17.74 1.63 7.52
N VAL A 135 -17.93 1.57 8.84
CA VAL A 135 -19.25 1.51 9.47
C VAL A 135 -20.02 2.80 9.20
N GLY A 136 -19.37 3.96 9.21
CA GLY A 136 -20.00 5.24 8.87
C GLY A 136 -20.54 5.26 7.45
N ILE A 137 -19.74 4.78 6.48
CA ILE A 137 -20.19 4.67 5.08
C ILE A 137 -21.30 3.62 4.97
N LEU A 138 -21.18 2.48 5.66
CA LEU A 138 -22.20 1.44 5.67
C LEU A 138 -23.54 2.00 6.14
N LYS A 139 -23.58 2.65 7.31
CA LYS A 139 -24.78 3.35 7.81
C LYS A 139 -25.35 4.33 6.78
N GLY A 140 -24.49 5.07 6.10
CA GLY A 140 -24.90 6.01 5.05
C GLY A 140 -25.65 5.34 3.89
N PHE A 141 -25.24 4.13 3.48
CA PHE A 141 -25.89 3.38 2.40
C PHE A 141 -27.04 2.48 2.87
N SER A 142 -26.94 1.87 4.05
CA SER A 142 -27.94 0.93 4.56
C SER A 142 -29.04 1.58 5.39
N GLY A 143 -28.85 2.80 5.88
CA GLY A 143 -29.75 3.49 6.81
C GLY A 143 -29.72 2.94 8.25
N THR A 144 -29.40 1.65 8.43
CA THR A 144 -29.27 0.98 9.72
C THR A 144 -27.93 0.25 9.83
N LEU A 145 -27.40 0.12 11.05
CA LEU A 145 -26.25 -0.75 11.35
C LEU A 145 -26.67 -2.10 11.95
N ASN A 146 -27.96 -2.23 12.27
CA ASN A 146 -28.56 -3.42 12.87
C ASN A 146 -29.64 -3.90 11.88
N PRO A 147 -29.26 -4.60 10.80
CA PRO A 147 -30.22 -5.04 9.80
C PRO A 147 -31.12 -6.15 10.35
N ASP A 148 -32.41 -6.10 10.00
CA ASP A 148 -33.29 -7.25 10.14
C ASP A 148 -32.89 -8.30 9.11
N LEU A 149 -32.73 -9.56 9.56
CA LEU A 149 -32.19 -10.68 8.77
C LEU A 149 -33.20 -11.26 7.76
N SER A 150 -34.18 -10.47 7.31
CA SER A 150 -35.12 -10.89 6.27
C SER A 150 -34.44 -10.92 4.90
N THR A 151 -34.81 -11.86 4.03
CA THR A 151 -34.10 -12.10 2.75
C THR A 151 -34.00 -10.85 1.86
N SER A 152 -35.05 -10.02 1.79
CA SER A 152 -35.07 -8.81 0.96
C SER A 152 -34.21 -7.68 1.55
N GLN A 153 -34.24 -7.49 2.87
CA GLN A 153 -33.41 -6.48 3.56
C GLN A 153 -31.94 -6.91 3.61
N GLN A 154 -31.66 -8.21 3.72
CA GLN A 154 -30.31 -8.77 3.68
C GLN A 154 -29.60 -8.46 2.36
N GLN A 155 -30.31 -8.57 1.23
CA GLN A 155 -29.74 -8.26 -0.09
C GLN A 155 -29.37 -6.78 -0.22
N ALA A 156 -30.28 -5.88 0.18
CA ALA A 156 -30.02 -4.44 0.19
C ALA A 156 -28.84 -4.08 1.11
N TYR A 157 -28.78 -4.69 2.29
CA TYR A 157 -27.70 -4.51 3.25
C TYR A 157 -26.36 -5.04 2.73
N GLY A 158 -26.35 -6.17 2.03
CA GLY A 158 -25.18 -6.70 1.34
C GLY A 158 -24.62 -5.74 0.29
N ILE A 159 -25.50 -5.15 -0.53
CA ILE A 159 -25.11 -4.13 -1.51
C ILE A 159 -24.52 -2.90 -0.82
N ALA A 160 -25.12 -2.45 0.29
CA ALA A 160 -24.57 -1.36 1.09
C ALA A 160 -23.19 -1.71 1.67
N ALA A 161 -22.99 -2.94 2.14
CA ALA A 161 -21.70 -3.43 2.61
C ALA A 161 -20.64 -3.45 1.50
N PHE A 162 -21.00 -3.87 0.28
CA PHE A 162 -20.13 -3.78 -0.88
C PHE A 162 -19.68 -2.34 -1.16
N PHE A 163 -20.62 -1.40 -1.23
CA PHE A 163 -20.29 0.01 -1.46
C PHE A 163 -19.47 0.61 -0.32
N SER A 164 -19.75 0.22 0.92
CA SER A 164 -18.93 0.62 2.06
C SER A 164 -17.47 0.19 1.93
N ILE A 165 -17.22 -1.08 1.57
CA ILE A 165 -15.87 -1.57 1.31
C ILE A 165 -15.25 -0.80 0.12
N PHE A 166 -16.00 -0.58 -0.96
CA PHE A 166 -15.53 0.16 -2.13
C PHE A 166 -15.07 1.59 -1.83
N PHE A 167 -15.91 2.39 -1.16
CA PHE A 167 -15.54 3.76 -0.83
C PHE A 167 -14.45 3.81 0.24
N THR A 168 -14.43 2.87 1.19
CA THR A 168 -13.32 2.73 2.15
C THR A 168 -12.00 2.48 1.42
N VAL A 169 -11.97 1.55 0.45
CA VAL A 169 -10.79 1.29 -0.40
C VAL A 169 -10.37 2.56 -1.12
N LEU A 170 -11.31 3.25 -1.76
CA LEU A 170 -11.04 4.48 -2.53
C LEU A 170 -10.37 5.54 -1.66
N ILE A 171 -10.92 5.80 -0.47
CA ILE A 171 -10.41 6.82 0.47
C ILE A 171 -9.03 6.40 0.98
N VAL A 172 -8.90 5.20 1.53
CA VAL A 172 -7.66 4.71 2.14
C VAL A 172 -6.52 4.65 1.12
N LYS A 173 -6.78 4.14 -0.08
CA LYS A 173 -5.77 4.07 -1.15
C LYS A 173 -5.39 5.44 -1.66
N THR A 174 -6.32 6.39 -1.75
CA THR A 174 -6.02 7.77 -2.17
C THR A 174 -5.16 8.50 -1.15
N ILE A 175 -5.46 8.35 0.14
CA ILE A 175 -4.61 8.86 1.23
C ILE A 175 -3.22 8.22 1.14
N THR A 176 -3.17 6.88 1.03
CA THR A 176 -1.90 6.14 0.90
C THR A 176 -1.11 6.55 -0.34
N LEU A 177 -1.78 6.83 -1.45
CA LEU A 177 -1.18 7.33 -2.68
C LEU A 177 -0.51 8.69 -2.47
N ALA A 178 -1.18 9.61 -1.77
CA ALA A 178 -0.61 10.92 -1.44
C ALA A 178 0.70 10.78 -0.63
N PHE A 179 0.72 9.89 0.36
CA PHE A 179 1.92 9.61 1.16
C PHE A 179 3.01 8.87 0.37
N SER A 180 2.63 7.92 -0.49
CA SER A 180 3.56 7.05 -1.23
C SER A 180 4.03 7.64 -2.56
N TRP A 181 3.54 8.81 -2.99
CA TRP A 181 3.83 9.40 -4.31
C TRP A 181 5.32 9.46 -4.65
N LYS A 182 6.15 9.90 -3.70
CA LYS A 182 7.61 9.97 -3.89
C LYS A 182 8.23 8.58 -4.00
N SER A 183 7.74 7.62 -3.21
CA SER A 183 8.20 6.24 -3.26
C SER A 183 7.86 5.58 -4.58
N GLN A 184 6.65 5.81 -5.11
CA GLN A 184 6.23 5.25 -6.39
C GLN A 184 7.05 5.81 -7.55
N LYS A 185 7.36 7.11 -7.55
CA LYS A 185 8.31 7.70 -8.50
C LYS A 185 9.70 7.08 -8.40
N ASN A 186 10.18 6.80 -7.18
CA ASN A 186 11.47 6.12 -6.98
C ASN A 186 11.42 4.68 -7.53
N GLN A 187 10.30 3.97 -7.33
CA GLN A 187 10.10 2.60 -7.82
C GLN A 187 10.06 2.52 -9.35
N GLU A 188 9.38 3.46 -10.03
CA GLU A 188 9.38 3.54 -11.49
C GLU A 188 10.81 3.76 -12.04
N LYS A 189 11.57 4.68 -11.45
CA LYS A 189 12.98 4.89 -11.83
C LYS A 189 13.82 3.64 -11.58
N MET A 190 13.60 2.96 -10.47
CA MET A 190 14.33 1.73 -10.15
C MET A 190 14.04 0.62 -11.15
N GLN A 191 12.78 0.51 -11.60
CA GLN A 191 12.38 -0.40 -12.67
C GLN A 191 13.09 -0.07 -13.99
N MET A 192 13.21 1.20 -14.37
CA MET A 192 13.99 1.61 -15.55
C MET A 192 15.48 1.24 -15.47
N LEU A 193 16.05 1.16 -14.26
CA LEU A 193 17.45 0.76 -14.05
C LEU A 193 17.67 -0.74 -13.95
N GLN A 194 16.61 -1.57 -13.85
CA GLN A 194 16.75 -3.03 -13.72
C GLN A 194 17.56 -3.63 -14.88
N LEU A 195 17.48 -3.04 -16.07
CA LEU A 195 18.21 -3.47 -17.25
C LEU A 195 19.70 -3.11 -17.21
N LYS A 196 20.05 -1.91 -16.71
CA LYS A 196 21.45 -1.54 -16.45
C LYS A 196 22.04 -2.42 -15.35
N GLN A 197 21.23 -2.75 -14.33
CA GLN A 197 21.61 -3.69 -13.28
C GLN A 197 21.85 -5.11 -13.82
N ALA A 198 21.09 -5.54 -14.83
CA ALA A 198 21.28 -6.82 -15.49
C ALA A 198 22.61 -6.90 -16.24
N GLU A 199 23.07 -5.80 -16.85
CA GLU A 199 24.38 -5.73 -17.51
C GLU A 199 25.53 -5.85 -16.50
N ILE A 200 25.45 -5.13 -15.37
CA ILE A 200 26.42 -5.28 -14.28
C ILE A 200 26.44 -6.74 -13.80
N THR A 201 25.27 -7.34 -13.60
CA THR A 201 25.17 -8.73 -13.15
C THR A 201 25.74 -9.71 -14.18
N ALA A 202 25.61 -9.42 -15.48
CA ALA A 202 26.18 -10.24 -16.54
C ALA A 202 27.71 -10.15 -16.59
N LYS A 203 28.30 -8.96 -16.36
CA LYS A 203 29.76 -8.73 -16.31
C LYS A 203 30.47 -9.60 -15.27
N TYR A 204 29.79 -9.90 -14.16
CA TYR A 204 30.33 -10.71 -13.05
C TYR A 204 29.81 -12.14 -13.04
N LYS A 205 29.03 -12.56 -14.04
CA LYS A 205 28.44 -13.90 -14.09
C LYS A 205 29.53 -14.98 -14.13
N GLY A 206 29.39 -16.00 -13.29
CA GLY A 206 30.37 -17.09 -13.17
C GLY A 206 31.51 -16.81 -12.19
N LYS A 207 31.71 -15.56 -11.77
CA LYS A 207 32.70 -15.19 -10.76
C LYS A 207 32.12 -15.42 -9.36
N LYS A 208 32.65 -16.40 -8.63
CA LYS A 208 32.19 -16.77 -7.28
C LYS A 208 33.06 -16.21 -6.16
N ASP A 209 34.19 -15.60 -6.49
CA ASP A 209 35.11 -15.02 -5.52
C ASP A 209 34.49 -13.83 -4.77
N THR A 210 34.83 -13.71 -3.49
CA THR A 210 34.32 -12.67 -2.60
C THR A 210 34.62 -11.27 -3.14
N GLN A 211 35.77 -11.07 -3.77
CA GLN A 211 36.14 -9.78 -4.36
C GLN A 211 35.23 -9.39 -5.54
N SER A 212 34.91 -10.31 -6.44
CA SER A 212 34.00 -10.05 -7.56
C SER A 212 32.58 -9.74 -7.08
N ARG A 213 32.10 -10.41 -6.02
CA ARG A 213 30.81 -10.07 -5.39
C ARG A 213 30.82 -8.67 -4.79
N GLN A 214 31.89 -8.30 -4.09
CA GLN A 214 32.04 -6.94 -3.56
C GLN A 214 32.10 -5.89 -4.67
N LYS A 215 32.86 -6.14 -5.76
CA LYS A 215 32.93 -5.25 -6.92
C LYS A 215 31.57 -5.09 -7.61
N GLN A 216 30.81 -6.17 -7.77
CA GLN A 216 29.45 -6.13 -8.29
C GLN A 216 28.54 -5.26 -7.42
N GLN A 217 28.60 -5.42 -6.09
CA GLN A 217 27.81 -4.62 -5.15
C GLN A 217 28.20 -3.14 -5.18
N MET A 218 29.50 -2.83 -5.29
CA MET A 218 30.01 -1.47 -5.43
C MET A 218 29.55 -0.80 -6.74
N GLU A 219 29.65 -1.48 -7.89
CA GLU A 219 29.17 -0.96 -9.18
C GLU A 219 27.65 -0.72 -9.15
N THR A 220 26.89 -1.65 -8.56
CA THR A 220 25.44 -1.51 -8.36
C THR A 220 25.10 -0.30 -7.50
N SER A 221 25.81 -0.12 -6.38
CA SER A 221 25.63 1.03 -5.49
C SER A 221 26.00 2.35 -6.18
N ALA A 222 27.09 2.35 -6.96
CA ALA A 222 27.51 3.51 -7.74
C ALA A 222 26.47 3.89 -8.80
N LEU A 223 25.87 2.91 -9.47
CA LEU A 223 24.76 3.13 -10.41
C LEU A 223 23.57 3.83 -9.72
N TYR A 224 23.15 3.33 -8.55
CA TYR A 224 22.04 3.95 -7.80
C TYR A 224 22.38 5.36 -7.33
N LYS A 225 23.61 5.60 -6.84
CA LYS A 225 24.08 6.93 -6.44
C LYS A 225 24.10 7.91 -7.62
N LYS A 226 24.58 7.47 -8.79
CA LYS A 226 24.63 8.28 -10.02
C LYS A 226 23.25 8.73 -10.47
N GLU A 227 22.25 7.86 -10.33
CA GLU A 227 20.86 8.13 -10.74
C GLU A 227 20.04 8.78 -9.60
N GLY A 228 20.68 9.11 -8.47
CA GLY A 228 20.04 9.76 -7.32
C GLY A 228 18.97 8.90 -6.63
N LEU A 229 19.08 7.58 -6.71
CA LEU A 229 18.14 6.64 -6.11
C LEU A 229 18.63 6.14 -4.74
N SER A 230 17.68 5.98 -3.82
CA SER A 230 17.90 5.29 -2.56
C SER A 230 17.23 3.92 -2.60
N PRO A 231 17.97 2.81 -2.44
CA PRO A 231 17.39 1.48 -2.32
C PRO A 231 16.36 1.39 -1.18
N MET A 232 16.61 2.09 -0.07
CA MET A 232 15.69 2.12 1.07
C MET A 232 14.39 2.83 0.75
N GLY A 233 14.43 3.84 -0.14
CA GLY A 233 13.22 4.55 -0.56
C GLY A 233 12.18 3.64 -1.22
N ALA A 234 12.62 2.60 -1.95
CA ALA A 234 11.71 1.64 -2.58
C ALA A 234 11.09 0.67 -1.57
N ILE A 235 11.88 0.24 -0.58
CA ILE A 235 11.41 -0.64 0.51
C ILE A 235 10.40 0.11 1.38
N THR A 236 10.69 1.36 1.76
CA THR A 236 9.78 2.17 2.60
C THR A 236 8.37 2.28 2.01
N GLY A 237 8.21 2.41 0.70
CA GLY A 237 6.87 2.47 0.09
C GLY A 237 6.09 1.17 0.16
N SER A 238 6.76 0.03 -0.04
CA SER A 238 6.10 -1.28 0.01
C SER A 238 5.62 -1.63 1.42
N PHE A 239 6.39 -1.20 2.42
CA PHE A 239 5.99 -1.37 3.81
C PHE A 239 4.92 -0.38 4.26
N ALA A 240 4.84 0.83 3.67
CA ALA A 240 3.80 1.80 4.00
C ALA A 240 2.38 1.24 3.72
N SER A 241 2.24 0.29 2.80
CA SER A 241 0.96 -0.38 2.53
C SER A 241 0.62 -1.53 3.47
N LEU A 242 1.59 -2.08 4.23
CA LEU A 242 1.33 -3.23 5.10
C LEU A 242 0.35 -2.92 6.23
N PRO A 243 0.47 -1.81 7.00
CA PRO A 243 -0.48 -1.48 8.05
C PRO A 243 -1.92 -1.40 7.54
N PHE A 244 -2.14 -0.81 6.36
CA PHE A 244 -3.47 -0.71 5.79
C PHE A 244 -4.04 -2.08 5.38
N LEU A 245 -3.20 -3.00 4.90
CA LEU A 245 -3.59 -4.36 4.57
C LEU A 245 -4.03 -5.14 5.82
N PHE A 246 -3.24 -5.09 6.89
CA PHE A 246 -3.61 -5.76 8.13
C PHE A 246 -4.82 -5.10 8.81
N ALA A 247 -4.96 -3.78 8.67
CA ALA A 247 -6.07 -3.05 9.28
C ALA A 247 -7.41 -3.44 8.65
N ILE A 248 -7.49 -3.51 7.33
CA ILE A 248 -8.73 -3.95 6.68
C ILE A 248 -9.03 -5.42 6.99
N TYR A 249 -8.00 -6.26 7.07
CA TYR A 249 -8.16 -7.66 7.46
C TYR A 249 -8.77 -7.78 8.86
N ALA A 250 -8.26 -6.99 9.82
CA ALA A 250 -8.81 -6.91 11.16
C ALA A 250 -10.25 -6.40 11.15
N VAL A 251 -10.51 -5.24 10.52
CA VAL A 251 -11.84 -4.60 10.46
C VAL A 251 -12.89 -5.53 9.84
N VAL A 252 -12.60 -6.17 8.70
CA VAL A 252 -13.57 -7.04 8.03
C VAL A 252 -13.92 -8.26 8.89
N ARG A 253 -12.96 -8.81 9.65
CA ARG A 253 -13.23 -9.91 10.57
C ARG A 253 -13.84 -9.49 11.91
N SER A 254 -13.64 -8.25 12.35
CA SER A 254 -14.04 -7.81 13.68
C SER A 254 -15.32 -6.97 13.69
N THR A 255 -15.68 -6.31 12.59
CA THR A 255 -16.84 -5.43 12.55
C THR A 255 -18.13 -6.23 12.40
N ARG A 256 -19.00 -6.16 13.41
CA ARG A 256 -20.26 -6.91 13.46
C ARG A 256 -21.14 -6.63 12.24
N ALA A 257 -21.30 -5.35 11.89
CA ALA A 257 -22.08 -4.94 10.72
C ALA A 257 -21.65 -5.66 9.42
N LEU A 258 -20.36 -6.00 9.26
CA LEU A 258 -19.89 -6.79 8.12
C LEU A 258 -20.10 -8.29 8.31
N LYS A 259 -20.04 -8.81 9.54
CA LYS A 259 -20.22 -10.24 9.83
C LYS A 259 -21.59 -10.77 9.43
N VAL A 260 -22.61 -9.94 9.58
CA VAL A 260 -24.00 -10.28 9.25
C VAL A 260 -24.33 -9.99 7.78
N ALA A 261 -23.47 -9.29 7.04
CA ALA A 261 -23.74 -8.93 5.65
C ALA A 261 -23.46 -10.10 4.69
N ASN A 262 -24.39 -10.31 3.75
CA ASN A 262 -24.25 -11.27 2.65
C ASN A 262 -24.42 -10.53 1.32
N ILE A 263 -23.47 -10.67 0.40
CA ILE A 263 -23.58 -10.15 -0.97
C ILE A 263 -24.14 -11.27 -1.84
N GLY A 264 -25.44 -11.19 -2.14
CA GLY A 264 -26.14 -12.32 -2.76
C GLY A 264 -26.11 -13.53 -1.83
N ALA A 265 -25.57 -14.66 -2.30
CA ALA A 265 -25.38 -15.87 -1.50
C ALA A 265 -24.00 -15.97 -0.83
N ILE A 266 -23.16 -14.93 -0.92
CA ILE A 266 -21.79 -14.94 -0.41
C ILE A 266 -21.75 -14.19 0.93
N SER A 267 -21.42 -14.90 2.01
CA SER A 267 -21.15 -14.29 3.32
C SER A 267 -19.76 -13.64 3.35
N LEU A 268 -19.63 -12.48 4.00
CA LEU A 268 -18.36 -11.74 4.05
C LEU A 268 -17.32 -12.34 5.01
N ILE A 269 -17.71 -13.21 5.92
CA ILE A 269 -16.79 -13.78 6.92
C ILE A 269 -16.25 -15.16 6.54
N GLU A 270 -16.96 -15.86 5.67
CA GLU A 270 -16.64 -17.24 5.29
C GLU A 270 -15.50 -17.27 4.27
N ALA A 271 -14.65 -18.28 4.35
CA ALA A 271 -13.56 -18.46 3.41
C ALA A 271 -14.07 -19.11 2.11
N PRO A 272 -13.69 -18.59 0.92
CA PRO A 272 -14.15 -19.14 -0.35
C PRO A 272 -13.85 -20.62 -0.53
N TRP A 273 -12.65 -21.08 -0.15
CA TRP A 273 -12.25 -22.48 -0.30
C TRP A 273 -13.08 -23.42 0.55
N GLU A 274 -13.31 -23.07 1.82
CA GLU A 274 -14.12 -23.85 2.75
C GLU A 274 -15.53 -24.05 2.17
N ARG A 275 -16.16 -22.97 1.72
CA ARG A 275 -17.52 -23.01 1.16
C ARG A 275 -17.60 -23.78 -0.15
N LEU A 276 -16.58 -23.68 -0.99
CA LEU A 276 -16.49 -24.50 -2.20
C LEU A 276 -16.42 -26.00 -1.87
N THR A 277 -15.62 -26.38 -0.87
CA THR A 277 -15.52 -27.79 -0.44
C THR A 277 -16.80 -28.30 0.23
N HIS A 278 -17.65 -27.42 0.74
CA HIS A 278 -18.97 -27.73 1.31
C HIS A 278 -20.11 -27.72 0.28
N GLY A 279 -19.81 -27.58 -1.01
CA GLY A 279 -20.81 -27.66 -2.07
C GLY A 279 -21.53 -26.35 -2.38
N GLU A 280 -20.96 -25.20 -1.99
CA GLU A 280 -21.47 -23.86 -2.35
C GLU A 280 -20.65 -23.27 -3.52
N PRO A 281 -20.96 -23.60 -4.79
CA PRO A 281 -20.13 -23.23 -5.94
C PRO A 281 -20.07 -21.72 -6.19
N ILE A 282 -21.00 -20.94 -5.64
CA ILE A 282 -21.08 -19.49 -5.85
C ILE A 282 -19.80 -18.75 -5.43
N TYR A 283 -19.06 -19.28 -4.45
CA TYR A 283 -17.81 -18.70 -3.98
C TYR A 283 -16.68 -18.73 -5.03
N ILE A 284 -16.80 -19.54 -6.09
CA ILE A 284 -15.81 -19.59 -7.18
C ILE A 284 -15.75 -18.26 -7.93
N VAL A 285 -16.86 -17.51 -7.96
CA VAL A 285 -16.95 -16.21 -8.63
C VAL A 285 -15.92 -15.23 -8.05
N LEU A 286 -15.68 -15.26 -6.74
CA LEU A 286 -14.65 -14.41 -6.11
C LEU A 286 -13.26 -14.70 -6.68
N LEU A 287 -12.91 -15.98 -6.84
CA LEU A 287 -11.60 -16.39 -7.37
C LEU A 287 -11.47 -16.09 -8.87
N VAL A 288 -12.53 -16.35 -9.64
CA VAL A 288 -12.58 -16.12 -11.09
C VAL A 288 -12.52 -14.63 -11.42
N VAL A 289 -13.12 -13.76 -10.60
CA VAL A 289 -13.02 -12.30 -10.77
C VAL A 289 -11.67 -11.78 -10.27
N TYR A 290 -11.21 -12.26 -9.11
CA TYR A 290 -9.96 -11.81 -8.50
C TYR A 290 -8.75 -12.11 -9.37
N PHE A 291 -8.61 -13.34 -9.87
CA PHE A 291 -7.41 -13.78 -10.56
C PHE A 291 -7.03 -12.91 -11.78
N PRO A 292 -7.89 -12.71 -12.80
CA PRO A 292 -7.56 -11.88 -13.96
C PRO A 292 -7.30 -10.42 -13.57
N LEU A 293 -8.06 -9.86 -12.61
CA LEU A 293 -7.82 -8.50 -12.12
C LEU A 293 -6.46 -8.35 -11.45
N GLN A 294 -6.07 -9.32 -10.62
CA GLN A 294 -4.75 -9.34 -9.97
C GLN A 294 -3.63 -9.48 -11.03
N VAL A 295 -3.81 -10.35 -12.03
CA VAL A 295 -2.86 -10.51 -13.15
C VAL A 295 -2.65 -9.18 -13.87
N VAL A 296 -3.73 -8.53 -14.28
CA VAL A 296 -3.67 -7.26 -15.00
C VAL A 296 -3.02 -6.19 -14.12
N SER A 297 -3.44 -6.07 -12.86
CA SER A 297 -2.93 -5.08 -11.91
C SER A 297 -1.41 -5.19 -11.69
N MET A 298 -0.90 -6.42 -11.61
CA MET A 298 0.52 -6.67 -11.36
C MET A 298 1.39 -6.57 -12.62
N LEU A 299 0.90 -7.02 -13.77
CA LEU A 299 1.67 -7.03 -15.02
C LEU A 299 1.62 -5.68 -15.75
N LEU A 300 0.58 -4.87 -15.56
CA LEU A 300 0.40 -3.60 -16.25
C LEU A 300 1.61 -2.65 -16.14
N PRO A 301 2.23 -2.42 -14.96
CA PRO A 301 3.44 -1.60 -14.87
C PRO A 301 4.59 -2.12 -15.74
N THR A 302 4.76 -3.45 -15.81
CA THR A 302 5.80 -4.10 -16.62
C THR A 302 5.50 -4.01 -18.11
N ILE A 303 4.23 -4.13 -18.50
CA ILE A 303 3.75 -3.99 -19.88
C ILE A 303 3.94 -2.54 -20.37
N LEU A 304 3.60 -1.54 -19.55
CA LEU A 304 3.78 -0.14 -19.92
C LEU A 304 5.26 0.22 -20.12
N GLN A 305 6.16 -0.40 -19.35
CA GLN A 305 7.60 -0.30 -19.61
C GLN A 305 8.02 -0.97 -20.92
N TYR A 306 7.37 -2.08 -21.30
CA TYR A 306 7.60 -2.76 -22.57
C TYR A 306 7.30 -1.86 -23.76
N VAL A 307 6.18 -1.13 -23.68
CA VAL A 307 5.79 -0.17 -24.71
C VAL A 307 6.80 0.98 -24.81
N LYS A 308 7.34 1.46 -23.68
CA LYS A 308 8.34 2.54 -23.66
C LYS A 308 9.73 2.10 -24.18
N GLN A 309 10.09 0.82 -24.05
CA GLN A 309 11.41 0.32 -24.38
C GLN A 309 11.32 -0.86 -25.35
N LYS A 310 11.52 -0.57 -26.65
CA LYS A 310 11.49 -1.57 -27.74
C LYS A 310 12.46 -2.72 -27.44
N SER A 311 11.97 -3.95 -27.54
CA SER A 311 12.75 -5.18 -27.25
C SER A 311 13.92 -5.44 -28.20
N SER A 312 13.91 -4.80 -29.37
CA SER A 312 14.99 -4.86 -30.37
C SER A 312 16.28 -4.19 -29.90
N THR A 313 16.23 -3.31 -28.89
CA THR A 313 17.41 -2.61 -28.36
C THR A 313 18.00 -3.25 -27.09
N LEU A 314 17.44 -4.39 -26.66
CA LEU A 314 17.85 -5.06 -25.43
C LEU A 314 18.91 -6.13 -25.69
N THR A 315 19.96 -6.15 -24.88
CA THR A 315 20.96 -7.22 -24.85
C THR A 315 20.34 -8.55 -24.40
N GLU A 316 21.00 -9.68 -24.69
CA GLU A 316 20.52 -11.00 -24.23
C GLU A 316 20.40 -11.09 -22.70
N ALA A 317 21.36 -10.49 -21.99
CA ALA A 317 21.34 -10.41 -20.52
C ALA A 317 20.10 -9.67 -20.02
N GLN A 318 19.74 -8.57 -20.67
CA GLN A 318 18.55 -7.77 -20.37
C GLN A 318 17.26 -8.54 -20.63
N ARG A 319 17.16 -9.26 -21.76
CA ARG A 319 16.00 -10.12 -22.08
C ARG A 319 15.81 -11.22 -21.02
N LYS A 320 16.90 -11.88 -20.62
CA LYS A 320 16.85 -12.94 -19.59
C LYS A 320 16.42 -12.39 -18.23
N ALA A 321 16.97 -11.25 -17.80
CA ALA A 321 16.58 -10.61 -16.54
C ALA A 321 15.09 -10.24 -16.53
N ARG A 322 14.59 -9.71 -17.65
CA ARG A 322 13.19 -9.36 -17.81
C ARG A 322 12.26 -10.58 -17.77
N LYS A 323 12.61 -11.67 -18.46
CA LYS A 323 11.85 -12.93 -18.40
C LYS A 323 11.83 -13.50 -16.98
N LYS A 324 12.97 -13.48 -16.28
CA LYS A 324 13.07 -13.91 -14.87
C LYS A 324 12.15 -13.09 -13.97
N GLN A 325 12.10 -11.77 -14.17
CA GLN A 325 11.19 -10.90 -13.43
C GLN A 325 9.72 -11.25 -13.67
N LEU A 326 9.31 -11.46 -14.92
CA LEU A 326 7.93 -11.88 -15.24
C LEU A 326 7.57 -13.22 -14.59
N ILE A 327 8.46 -14.21 -14.67
CA ILE A 327 8.24 -15.52 -14.03
C ILE A 327 8.09 -15.36 -12.52
N MET A 328 8.95 -14.58 -11.88
CA MET A 328 8.87 -14.33 -10.43
C MET A 328 7.56 -13.63 -10.05
N GLN A 329 7.07 -12.69 -10.87
CA GLN A 329 5.77 -12.06 -10.65
C GLN A 329 4.62 -13.07 -10.78
N LEU A 330 4.63 -13.92 -11.82
CA LEU A 330 3.61 -14.95 -12.04
C LEU A 330 3.57 -16.00 -10.92
N VAL A 331 4.74 -16.45 -10.44
CA VAL A 331 4.83 -17.40 -9.32
C VAL A 331 4.20 -16.80 -8.06
N MET A 332 4.49 -15.54 -7.74
CA MET A 332 3.88 -14.86 -6.60
C MET A 332 2.36 -14.74 -6.74
N MET A 333 1.83 -14.58 -7.96
CA MET A 333 0.39 -14.51 -8.19
C MET A 333 -0.31 -15.83 -7.87
N VAL A 334 0.29 -16.96 -8.26
CA VAL A 334 -0.25 -18.29 -7.94
C VAL A 334 -0.34 -18.48 -6.42
N VAL A 335 0.71 -18.10 -5.68
CA VAL A 335 0.70 -18.14 -4.20
C VAL A 335 -0.44 -17.30 -3.62
N PHE A 336 -0.66 -16.09 -4.15
CA PHE A 336 -1.70 -15.20 -3.64
C PHE A 336 -3.12 -15.70 -3.89
N ILE A 337 -3.37 -16.50 -4.95
CA ILE A 337 -4.68 -17.14 -5.15
C ILE A 337 -5.02 -18.07 -3.99
N PHE A 338 -4.06 -18.89 -3.55
CA PHE A 338 -4.26 -19.77 -2.39
C PHE A 338 -4.55 -18.96 -1.12
N VAL A 339 -3.84 -17.85 -0.92
CA VAL A 339 -4.13 -16.94 0.20
C VAL A 339 -5.57 -16.41 0.11
N VAL A 340 -6.00 -15.91 -1.04
CA VAL A 340 -7.37 -15.38 -1.25
C VAL A 340 -8.43 -16.44 -1.01
N ALA A 341 -8.16 -17.68 -1.40
CA ALA A 341 -9.11 -18.78 -1.20
C ALA A 341 -9.29 -19.14 0.30
N THR A 342 -8.29 -18.85 1.15
CA THR A 342 -8.30 -19.22 2.58
C THR A 342 -8.69 -18.08 3.54
N VAL A 343 -8.69 -16.83 3.08
CA VAL A 343 -9.13 -15.68 3.90
C VAL A 343 -10.65 -15.46 3.77
N SER A 344 -11.22 -14.63 4.64
CA SER A 344 -12.64 -14.29 4.56
C SER A 344 -13.01 -13.59 3.25
N SER A 345 -14.21 -13.86 2.75
CA SER A 345 -14.70 -13.35 1.46
C SER A 345 -14.75 -11.82 1.39
N GLY A 346 -15.01 -11.12 2.49
CA GLY A 346 -14.93 -9.65 2.55
C GLY A 346 -13.52 -9.12 2.30
N VAL A 347 -12.48 -9.85 2.74
CA VAL A 347 -11.09 -9.51 2.44
C VAL A 347 -10.77 -9.80 0.97
N ALA A 348 -11.30 -10.89 0.42
CA ALA A 348 -11.18 -11.17 -1.01
C ALA A 348 -11.80 -10.05 -1.87
N ILE A 349 -12.98 -9.56 -1.50
CA ILE A 349 -13.65 -8.42 -2.16
C ILE A 349 -12.82 -7.15 -2.04
N TYR A 350 -12.26 -6.86 -0.86
CA TYR A 350 -11.31 -5.77 -0.70
C TYR A 350 -10.14 -5.88 -1.69
N TRP A 351 -9.57 -7.07 -1.88
CA TRP A 351 -8.47 -7.27 -2.82
C TRP A 351 -8.87 -7.12 -4.28
N ILE A 352 -10.08 -7.54 -4.65
CA ILE A 352 -10.65 -7.26 -5.98
C ILE A 352 -10.70 -5.75 -6.21
N LEU A 353 -11.30 -5.00 -5.28
CA LEU A 353 -11.46 -3.55 -5.39
C LEU A 353 -10.11 -2.82 -5.34
N SER A 354 -9.19 -3.27 -4.50
CA SER A 354 -7.81 -2.77 -4.43
C SER A 354 -7.04 -3.01 -5.73
N SER A 355 -7.23 -4.17 -6.37
CA SER A 355 -6.60 -4.48 -7.65
C SER A 355 -7.10 -3.56 -8.76
N SER A 356 -8.42 -3.33 -8.81
CA SER A 356 -9.05 -2.36 -9.72
C SER A 356 -8.54 -0.95 -9.49
N TYR A 357 -8.41 -0.51 -8.23
CA TYR A 357 -7.81 0.80 -7.91
C TYR A 357 -6.37 0.89 -8.42
N GLN A 358 -5.56 -0.15 -8.22
CA GLN A 358 -4.16 -0.17 -8.63
C GLN A 358 -3.99 -0.12 -10.16
N ILE A 359 -4.89 -0.74 -10.92
CA ILE A 359 -4.95 -0.60 -12.39
C ILE A 359 -5.18 0.87 -12.74
N SER A 360 -6.24 1.47 -12.19
CA SER A 360 -6.59 2.89 -12.43
C SER A 360 -5.46 3.84 -12.03
N GLN A 361 -4.82 3.59 -10.90
CA GLN A 361 -3.67 4.34 -10.41
C GLN A 361 -2.48 4.23 -11.37
N THR A 362 -2.14 3.02 -11.82
CA THR A 362 -1.02 2.78 -12.75
C THR A 362 -1.24 3.49 -14.08
N LEU A 363 -2.45 3.39 -14.64
CA LEU A 363 -2.83 4.11 -15.85
C LEU A 363 -2.77 5.63 -15.63
N GLY A 364 -3.31 6.12 -14.51
CA GLY A 364 -3.27 7.52 -14.12
C GLY A 364 -1.85 8.08 -14.05
N PHE A 365 -0.93 7.37 -13.41
CA PHE A 365 0.50 7.73 -13.39
C PHE A 365 1.11 7.76 -14.78
N HIS A 366 0.82 6.76 -15.61
CA HIS A 366 1.33 6.69 -16.97
C HIS A 366 0.88 7.90 -17.81
N PHE A 367 -0.41 8.22 -17.80
CA PHE A 367 -0.95 9.38 -18.52
C PHE A 367 -0.42 10.71 -17.97
N TYR A 368 -0.32 10.84 -16.64
CA TYR A 368 0.27 12.01 -15.99
C TYR A 368 1.73 12.23 -16.42
N ASN A 369 2.55 11.18 -16.37
CA ASN A 369 3.96 11.24 -16.76
C ASN A 369 4.12 11.56 -18.25
N GLN A 370 3.31 10.94 -19.13
CA GLN A 370 3.37 11.21 -20.57
C GLN A 370 3.02 12.67 -20.90
N LYS A 371 2.03 13.24 -20.20
CA LYS A 371 1.64 14.65 -20.34
C LYS A 371 2.77 15.59 -19.90
N GLN A 372 3.48 15.26 -18.82
CA GLN A 372 4.63 16.04 -18.33
C GLN A 372 5.80 16.02 -19.34
N VAL A 373 6.13 14.86 -19.90
CA VAL A 373 7.19 14.73 -20.92
C VAL A 373 6.85 15.56 -22.16
N LYS A 374 5.63 15.42 -22.71
CA LYS A 374 5.17 16.20 -23.87
C LYS A 374 5.22 17.72 -23.62
N ARG A 375 4.92 18.17 -22.40
CA ARG A 375 5.05 19.59 -22.02
C ARG A 375 6.51 20.04 -22.00
N GLY A 376 7.39 19.27 -21.38
CA GLY A 376 8.83 19.55 -21.35
C GLY A 376 9.47 19.60 -22.75
N ASP A 377 9.11 18.67 -23.63
CA ASP A 377 9.61 18.66 -25.01
C ASP A 377 9.14 19.88 -25.81
N ARG A 378 7.88 20.29 -25.64
CA ARG A 378 7.35 21.51 -26.25
C ARG A 378 8.09 22.76 -25.75
N GLU A 379 8.37 22.85 -24.46
CA GLU A 379 9.15 23.94 -23.88
C GLU A 379 10.59 23.95 -24.40
N ARG A 380 11.25 22.78 -24.47
CA ARG A 380 12.59 22.63 -25.05
C ARG A 380 12.63 23.07 -26.52
N GLN A 381 11.66 22.66 -27.32
CA GLN A 381 11.56 23.07 -28.73
C GLN A 381 11.32 24.58 -28.87
N ARG A 382 10.51 25.20 -28.00
CA ARG A 382 10.32 26.65 -27.96
C ARG A 382 11.63 27.39 -27.67
N ARG A 383 12.40 26.93 -26.67
CA ARG A 383 13.72 27.50 -26.33
C ARG A 383 14.70 27.38 -27.50
N LEU A 384 14.78 26.20 -28.15
CA LEU A 384 15.63 26.00 -29.32
C LEU A 384 15.25 26.91 -30.50
N ARG A 385 13.95 27.10 -30.76
CA ARG A 385 13.47 28.03 -31.80
C ARG A 385 13.83 29.48 -31.48
N GLN A 386 13.74 29.89 -30.21
CA GLN A 386 14.15 31.23 -29.79
C GLN A 386 15.66 31.43 -29.95
N MET A 387 16.48 30.48 -29.46
CA MET A 387 17.93 30.51 -29.64
C MET A 387 18.33 30.57 -31.12
N ASN A 388 17.69 29.78 -31.98
CA ASN A 388 17.96 29.83 -33.43
C ASN A 388 17.58 31.18 -34.06
N LYS A 389 16.47 31.81 -33.62
CA LYS A 389 16.09 33.16 -34.06
C LYS A 389 17.11 34.21 -33.61
N THR A 390 17.52 34.16 -32.35
CA THR A 390 18.55 35.06 -31.79
C THR A 390 19.88 34.90 -32.52
N ASN A 391 20.33 33.67 -32.77
CA ASN A 391 21.56 33.40 -33.50
C ASN A 391 21.50 33.91 -34.95
N LYS A 392 20.36 33.74 -35.64
CA LYS A 392 20.16 34.33 -36.98
C LYS A 392 20.22 35.86 -36.96
N GLN A 393 19.64 36.51 -35.95
CA GLN A 393 19.70 37.97 -35.82
C GLN A 393 21.12 38.47 -35.55
N ILE A 394 21.90 37.76 -34.73
CA ILE A 394 23.32 38.09 -34.47
C ILE A 394 24.14 37.92 -35.76
N ALA A 395 23.96 36.82 -36.48
CA ALA A 395 24.65 36.58 -37.75
C ALA A 395 24.35 37.66 -38.78
N ASN A 396 23.07 38.04 -38.94
CA ASN A 396 22.66 39.10 -39.86
C ASN A 396 23.31 40.44 -39.49
N LYS A 397 23.32 40.83 -38.21
CA LYS A 397 23.99 42.07 -37.75
C LYS A 397 25.50 42.07 -38.02
N GLN A 398 26.16 40.92 -37.92
CA GLN A 398 27.60 40.80 -38.23
C GLN A 398 27.88 40.94 -39.73
N THR A 399 26.97 40.50 -40.60
CA THR A 399 27.08 40.67 -42.05
C THR A 399 26.73 42.08 -42.55
N THR A 400 25.93 42.86 -41.81
CA THR A 400 25.59 44.25 -42.21
C THR A 400 26.61 45.29 -41.73
N ASN A 401 27.51 44.92 -40.81
CA ASN A 401 28.58 45.78 -40.28
C ASN A 401 29.96 45.52 -40.93
N LYS A 402 29.99 44.72 -41.99
CA LYS A 402 31.11 44.60 -42.94
C LYS A 402 30.65 45.18 -44.27
#